data_AF-A0A430K6F9-F1
#
_entry.id   AF-A0A430K6F9-F1
#
_cell.length_a   1.000
_cell.length_b   1.000
_cell.length_c   1.000
_cell.angle_alpha   90.00
_cell.angle_beta   90.00
_cell.angle_gamma   90.00
#
_symmetry.space_group_name_H-M   'P 1'
#
loop_
_entity.id
_entity.type
_entity.pdbx_description
1 polymer ?
#
loop_
_entity_poly.entity_id
_entity_poly.type
_entity_poly.pdbx_seq_one_letter_code
_entity_poly.pdbx_strand_id
1 'polypeptide(L)'
;MKIKIIVALFFISHSLFSQLDYETFNGNKGKMRFSKSYGYTNLYDYRVNASEEDSLITRKLSSSIPEGLLTDQYVKELLSNKRDSINFKIIMDSRLLVDMNADRVCLIKYSTGSNNTVSEKNIFKAVKTGGSWRELNIANSEISLLEQILLGASVEVLFQFYNRWNDPEYPDINKMKLEVKDEEGALNIKKLAEVVTNNTAVLQKYDHK
;
A
#
# COMPACT_ATOMS: atom_id res chain seq x y z
N MET A 1 44.19 37.86 54.20
CA MET A 1 44.02 36.39 54.25
C MET A 1 42.81 36.02 53.40
N LYS A 2 42.92 34.96 52.61
CA LYS A 2 41.94 34.46 51.61
C LYS A 2 40.52 34.33 52.23
N ILE A 3 39.43 34.56 51.50
CA ILE A 3 38.79 33.56 50.63
C ILE A 3 37.80 34.26 49.67
N LYS A 4 37.88 33.90 48.38
CA LYS A 4 36.88 34.16 47.34
C LYS A 4 35.69 33.22 47.56
N ILE A 5 34.46 33.72 47.58
CA ILE A 5 33.28 32.93 47.20
C ILE A 5 32.47 33.76 46.21
N ILE A 6 32.48 33.29 44.97
CA ILE A 6 31.63 33.72 43.87
C ILE A 6 30.25 33.13 44.14
N VAL A 7 29.23 33.98 44.32
CA VAL A 7 27.83 33.55 44.27
C VAL A 7 27.28 33.98 42.92
N ALA A 8 27.19 33.01 42.01
CA ALA A 8 26.47 33.14 40.75
C ALA A 8 24.97 33.18 41.06
N LEU A 9 24.36 34.37 40.99
CA LEU A 9 22.91 34.51 41.03
C LEU A 9 22.37 34.40 39.61
N PHE A 10 21.69 33.27 39.41
CA PHE A 10 20.97 32.86 38.22
C PHE A 10 20.05 33.97 37.69
N PHE A 11 20.12 34.21 36.39
CA PHE A 11 19.10 34.91 35.62
C PHE A 11 17.75 34.19 35.82
N ILE A 12 16.83 34.83 36.56
CA ILE A 12 15.42 34.47 36.53
C ILE A 12 14.88 35.03 35.21
N SER A 13 14.97 34.22 34.16
CA SER A 13 14.20 34.44 32.95
C SER A 13 12.72 34.23 33.30
N HIS A 14 11.97 35.32 33.38
CA HIS A 14 10.52 35.25 33.35
C HIS A 14 10.11 34.61 32.03
N SER A 15 9.74 33.33 32.11
CA SER A 15 9.03 32.63 31.05
C SER A 15 7.64 33.26 30.99
N LEU A 16 7.49 34.26 30.11
CA LEU A 16 6.17 34.68 29.65
C LEU A 16 5.53 33.45 29.01
N PHE A 17 4.63 32.79 29.75
CA PHE A 17 3.69 31.86 29.16
C PHE A 17 2.81 32.68 28.22
N SER A 18 3.19 32.70 26.95
CA SER A 18 2.29 33.05 25.87
C SER A 18 1.16 32.02 25.89
N GLN A 19 0.04 32.39 26.53
CA GLN A 19 -1.23 31.74 26.24
C GLN A 19 -1.53 32.06 24.78
N LEU A 20 -1.49 31.04 23.93
CA LEU A 20 -1.95 31.12 22.56
C LEU A 20 -3.42 31.57 22.60
N ASP A 21 -3.64 32.81 22.16
CA ASP A 21 -4.97 33.34 21.90
C ASP A 21 -5.50 32.65 20.63
N TYR A 22 -6.37 31.65 20.85
CA TYR A 22 -6.95 30.83 19.79
C TYR A 22 -7.97 31.61 18.94
N GLU A 23 -8.44 32.79 19.39
CA GLU A 23 -9.40 33.59 18.62
C GLU A 23 -8.73 34.39 17.50
N THR A 24 -7.47 34.78 17.67
CA THR A 24 -6.68 35.46 16.62
C THR A 24 -6.29 34.54 15.46
N PHE A 25 -6.46 33.22 15.60
CA PHE A 25 -6.16 32.22 14.57
C PHE A 25 -7.30 31.97 13.56
N ASN A 26 -8.40 32.73 13.60
CA ASN A 26 -9.44 32.67 12.56
C ASN A 26 -9.05 33.37 11.24
N GLY A 27 -7.90 34.03 11.20
CA GLY A 27 -7.41 34.84 10.07
C GLY A 27 -6.23 34.24 9.31
N ASN A 28 -6.26 32.93 9.04
CA ASN A 28 -5.58 32.27 7.91
C ASN A 28 -5.86 30.77 8.05
N LYS A 29 -6.86 30.28 7.33
CA LYS A 29 -6.94 28.87 6.94
C LYS A 29 -5.71 28.57 6.07
N GLY A 30 -4.55 28.46 6.73
CA GLY A 30 -3.31 28.07 6.11
C GLY A 30 -3.57 26.77 5.39
N LYS A 31 -3.28 26.76 4.09
CA LYS A 31 -3.27 25.56 3.27
C LYS A 31 -2.35 24.53 3.94
N MET A 32 -2.87 23.70 4.83
CA MET A 32 -2.23 22.44 5.20
C MET A 32 -2.38 21.52 3.98
N ARG A 33 -1.51 21.69 2.99
CA ARG A 33 -1.23 20.64 2.01
C ARG A 33 -0.45 19.58 2.80
N PHE A 34 -1.14 18.58 3.35
CA PHE A 34 -0.49 17.31 3.63
C PHE A 34 -0.21 16.67 2.27
N SER A 35 0.94 16.98 1.67
CA SER A 35 1.54 16.07 0.70
C SER A 35 1.90 14.83 1.51
N LYS A 36 0.97 13.89 1.65
CA LYS A 36 1.25 12.63 2.33
C LYS A 36 2.17 11.84 1.41
N SER A 37 3.48 12.03 1.56
CA SER A 37 4.46 11.12 1.01
C SER A 37 4.36 9.82 1.81
N TYR A 38 4.15 8.71 1.13
CA TYR A 38 4.29 7.41 1.76
C TYR A 38 5.74 7.23 2.21
N GLY A 39 5.93 6.81 3.46
CA GLY A 39 7.28 6.60 4.00
C GLY A 39 8.02 5.46 3.32
N TYR A 40 7.27 4.45 2.87
CA TYR A 40 7.76 3.29 2.15
C TYR A 40 6.62 2.73 1.29
N THR A 41 6.94 2.39 0.04
CA THR A 41 6.04 1.67 -0.86
C THR A 41 6.81 0.54 -1.52
N ASN A 42 6.29 -0.69 -1.44
CA ASN A 42 6.86 -1.84 -2.14
C ASN A 42 5.77 -2.59 -2.88
N LEU A 43 5.95 -2.70 -4.19
CA LEU A 43 5.09 -3.47 -5.06
C LEU A 43 5.85 -4.73 -5.48
N TYR A 44 5.23 -5.88 -5.29
CA TYR A 44 5.81 -7.19 -5.52
C TYR A 44 4.91 -8.01 -6.44
N ASP A 45 5.48 -8.61 -7.47
CA ASP A 45 4.78 -9.50 -8.40
C ASP A 45 5.11 -10.96 -8.06
N TYR A 46 4.13 -11.74 -7.60
CA TYR A 46 4.37 -13.14 -7.25
C TYR A 46 4.57 -14.03 -8.47
N ARG A 47 4.02 -13.67 -9.63
CA ARG A 47 4.15 -14.48 -10.85
C ARG A 47 5.54 -14.44 -11.43
N VAL A 48 6.23 -13.30 -11.25
CA VAL A 48 7.59 -13.09 -11.76
C VAL A 48 8.66 -13.47 -10.74
N ASN A 49 8.44 -13.13 -9.46
CA ASN A 49 9.50 -13.20 -8.44
C ASN A 49 9.44 -14.44 -7.55
N ALA A 50 8.43 -15.28 -7.72
CA ALA A 50 8.29 -16.55 -7.02
C ALA A 50 8.40 -17.69 -8.04
N SER A 51 8.92 -18.86 -7.64
CA SER A 51 8.71 -20.07 -8.45
C SER A 51 7.18 -20.27 -8.57
N GLU A 52 6.68 -20.88 -9.65
CA GLU A 52 5.22 -21.07 -9.81
C GLU A 52 4.57 -21.68 -8.55
N GLU A 53 5.32 -22.51 -7.81
CA GLU A 53 4.94 -23.09 -6.52
C GLU A 53 4.69 -22.04 -5.42
N ASP A 54 5.53 -21.01 -5.30
CA ASP A 54 5.41 -19.96 -4.28
C ASP A 54 4.28 -18.96 -4.59
N SER A 55 3.84 -18.88 -5.85
CA SER A 55 2.62 -18.14 -6.24
C SER A 55 1.33 -18.91 -5.92
N LEU A 56 1.43 -20.21 -5.60
CA LEU A 56 0.32 -21.11 -5.37
C LEU A 56 0.30 -21.62 -3.93
N ILE A 57 -0.57 -21.05 -3.10
CA ILE A 57 -0.72 -21.50 -1.72
C ILE A 57 -1.75 -22.64 -1.67
N THR A 58 -1.27 -23.83 -1.30
CA THR A 58 -2.06 -25.06 -1.18
C THR A 58 -2.19 -25.56 0.25
N ARG A 59 -1.58 -24.85 1.21
CA ARG A 59 -1.57 -25.16 2.63
C ARG A 59 -1.68 -23.90 3.48
N LYS A 60 -2.10 -24.04 4.73
CA LYS A 60 -2.06 -22.95 5.71
C LYS A 60 -0.63 -22.47 5.93
N LEU A 61 -0.44 -21.15 5.96
CA LEU A 61 0.83 -20.51 6.32
C LEU A 61 0.78 -19.95 7.74
N SER A 62 1.92 -19.51 8.26
CA SER A 62 1.99 -18.86 9.57
C SER A 62 1.30 -17.50 9.56
N SER A 63 0.37 -17.27 10.49
CA SER A 63 -0.32 -15.98 10.67
C SER A 63 0.62 -14.83 11.11
N SER A 64 1.92 -15.09 11.30
CA SER A 64 2.95 -14.07 11.54
C SER A 64 3.29 -13.22 10.32
N ILE A 65 2.79 -13.58 9.14
CA ILE A 65 2.95 -12.84 7.87
C ILE A 65 1.56 -12.55 7.27
N PRO A 66 1.38 -11.49 6.46
CA PRO A 66 0.07 -11.12 5.94
C PRO A 66 -0.54 -12.21 5.04
N GLU A 67 0.27 -12.96 4.30
CA GLU A 67 -0.19 -14.10 3.49
C GLU A 67 -0.79 -15.20 4.38
N GLY A 68 -0.28 -15.39 5.59
CA GLY A 68 -0.84 -16.36 6.54
C GLY A 68 -2.22 -15.98 7.03
N LEU A 69 -2.45 -14.69 7.29
CA LEU A 69 -3.79 -14.19 7.63
C LEU A 69 -4.79 -14.41 6.49
N LEU A 70 -4.37 -14.25 5.24
CA LEU A 70 -5.20 -14.63 4.08
C LEU A 70 -5.53 -16.13 4.10
N THR A 71 -4.55 -17.01 4.39
CA THR A 71 -4.84 -18.46 4.45
C THR A 71 -5.80 -18.84 5.58
N ASP A 72 -5.89 -18.05 6.65
CA ASP A 72 -6.84 -18.30 7.74
C ASP A 72 -8.31 -18.18 7.27
N GLN A 73 -8.60 -17.34 6.27
CA GLN A 73 -9.94 -17.21 5.68
C GLN A 73 -10.40 -18.48 4.94
N TYR A 74 -9.46 -19.29 4.45
CA TYR A 74 -9.70 -20.48 3.63
C TYR A 74 -9.17 -21.77 4.27
N VAL A 75 -9.03 -21.78 5.60
CA VAL A 75 -8.37 -22.88 6.30
C VAL A 75 -9.09 -24.21 6.09
N LYS A 76 -10.42 -24.21 6.01
CA LYS A 76 -11.22 -25.44 5.84
C LYS A 76 -10.95 -26.07 4.48
N GLU A 77 -10.89 -25.26 3.44
CA GLU A 77 -10.64 -25.64 2.07
C GLU A 77 -9.19 -26.10 1.89
N LEU A 78 -8.23 -25.34 2.43
CA LEU A 78 -6.81 -25.69 2.37
C LEU A 78 -6.49 -27.00 3.11
N LEU A 79 -7.15 -27.28 4.24
CA LEU A 79 -6.99 -28.54 4.97
C LEU A 79 -7.64 -29.74 4.27
N SER A 80 -8.51 -29.51 3.28
CA SER A 80 -9.11 -30.59 2.48
C SER A 80 -8.17 -31.14 1.40
N ASN A 81 -7.08 -30.43 1.10
CA ASN A 81 -6.07 -30.88 0.15
C ASN A 81 -5.34 -32.13 0.65
N LYS A 82 -5.09 -33.06 -0.27
CA LYS A 82 -4.29 -34.26 -0.02
C LYS A 82 -3.00 -34.18 -0.81
N ARG A 83 -1.99 -34.95 -0.40
CA ARG A 83 -0.67 -35.01 -1.05
C ARG A 83 -0.77 -35.21 -2.57
N ASP A 84 -1.69 -36.07 -3.00
CA ASP A 84 -1.83 -36.47 -4.41
C ASP A 84 -3.04 -35.79 -5.10
N SER A 85 -3.72 -34.85 -4.43
CA SER A 85 -4.92 -34.19 -4.94
C SER A 85 -5.11 -32.82 -4.29
N ILE A 86 -4.78 -31.77 -5.05
CA ILE A 86 -5.01 -30.37 -4.70
C ILE A 86 -6.38 -29.98 -5.25
N ASN A 87 -7.36 -29.80 -4.37
CA ASN A 87 -8.74 -29.44 -4.73
C ASN A 87 -9.01 -27.94 -4.55
N PHE A 88 -8.18 -27.26 -3.76
CA PHE A 88 -8.25 -25.84 -3.52
C PHE A 88 -6.85 -25.22 -3.52
N LYS A 89 -6.72 -24.04 -4.12
CA LYS A 89 -5.48 -23.25 -4.08
C LYS A 89 -5.79 -21.76 -4.05
N ILE A 90 -4.94 -21.00 -3.39
CA ILE A 90 -4.92 -19.54 -3.50
C ILE A 90 -3.82 -19.19 -4.51
N ILE A 91 -4.17 -18.43 -5.53
CA ILE A 91 -3.28 -18.01 -6.62
C ILE A 91 -2.92 -16.54 -6.34
N MET A 92 -1.71 -16.33 -5.84
CA MET A 92 -1.18 -15.02 -5.53
C MET A 92 -0.79 -14.29 -6.82
N ASP A 93 -1.17 -13.02 -6.92
CA ASP A 93 -0.90 -12.21 -8.10
C ASP A 93 0.15 -11.15 -7.78
N SER A 94 -0.19 -10.23 -6.88
CA SER A 94 0.71 -9.14 -6.48
C SER A 94 0.47 -8.70 -5.05
N ARG A 95 1.46 -8.03 -4.46
CA ARG A 95 1.40 -7.45 -3.13
C ARG A 95 1.87 -6.01 -3.16
N LEU A 96 1.16 -5.15 -2.47
CA LEU A 96 1.51 -3.76 -2.23
C LEU A 96 1.65 -3.52 -0.71
N LEU A 97 2.84 -3.13 -0.28
CA LEU A 97 3.11 -2.65 1.07
C LEU A 97 3.22 -1.14 1.05
N VAL A 98 2.53 -0.46 1.97
CA VAL A 98 2.54 1.01 2.09
C VAL A 98 2.62 1.39 3.56
N ASP A 99 3.59 2.24 3.90
CA ASP A 99 3.66 2.85 5.23
C ASP A 99 2.76 4.10 5.27
N MET A 100 1.70 4.01 6.07
CA MET A 100 0.69 5.05 6.24
C MET A 100 0.66 5.47 7.70
N ASN A 101 1.17 6.66 8.00
CA ASN A 101 1.38 7.15 9.36
C ASN A 101 2.37 6.24 10.12
N ALA A 102 1.95 5.61 11.23
CA ALA A 102 2.76 4.68 12.02
C ALA A 102 2.50 3.20 11.70
N ASP A 103 1.57 2.91 10.78
CA ASP A 103 1.16 1.56 10.42
C ASP A 103 1.68 1.17 9.04
N ARG A 104 2.01 -0.11 8.86
CA ARG A 104 2.29 -0.69 7.55
C ARG A 104 1.07 -1.43 7.04
N VAL A 105 0.50 -0.97 5.93
CA VAL A 105 -0.64 -1.61 5.27
C VAL A 105 -0.10 -2.57 4.20
N CYS A 106 -0.74 -3.72 4.06
CA CYS A 106 -0.47 -4.73 3.05
C CYS A 106 -1.77 -5.00 2.28
N LEU A 107 -1.72 -4.86 0.96
CA LEU A 107 -2.78 -5.27 0.05
C LEU A 107 -2.24 -6.43 -0.78
N ILE A 108 -2.95 -7.54 -0.81
CA ILE A 108 -2.59 -8.73 -1.58
C ILE A 108 -3.68 -8.97 -2.61
N LYS A 109 -3.32 -8.91 -3.89
CA LYS A 109 -4.17 -9.33 -4.99
C LYS A 109 -4.03 -10.83 -5.21
N TYR A 110 -5.15 -11.53 -5.19
CA TYR A 110 -5.18 -12.98 -5.34
C TYR A 110 -6.45 -13.43 -6.05
N SER A 111 -6.47 -14.67 -6.52
CA SER A 111 -7.69 -15.41 -6.85
C SER A 111 -7.67 -16.76 -6.13
N THR A 112 -8.81 -17.43 -6.08
CA THR A 112 -8.91 -18.81 -5.57
C THR A 112 -9.16 -19.75 -6.74
N GLY A 113 -8.68 -20.97 -6.63
CA GLY A 113 -8.88 -22.02 -7.63
C GLY A 113 -9.46 -23.26 -6.99
N SER A 114 -10.55 -23.79 -7.52
CA SER A 114 -11.10 -25.09 -7.13
C SER A 114 -11.69 -25.80 -8.34
N ASN A 115 -11.47 -27.13 -8.42
CA ASN A 115 -12.03 -27.98 -9.49
C ASN A 115 -11.84 -27.39 -10.90
N ASN A 116 -10.62 -26.97 -11.23
CA ASN A 116 -10.23 -26.31 -12.49
C ASN A 116 -10.93 -24.97 -12.81
N THR A 117 -11.66 -24.39 -11.87
CA THR A 117 -12.25 -23.06 -12.00
C THR A 117 -11.43 -22.07 -11.17
N VAL A 118 -11.13 -20.90 -11.75
CA VAL A 118 -10.45 -19.80 -11.07
C VAL A 118 -11.46 -18.69 -10.80
N SER A 119 -11.54 -18.22 -9.56
CA SER A 119 -12.39 -17.10 -9.17
C SER A 119 -11.89 -15.78 -9.76
N GLU A 120 -12.74 -14.77 -9.70
CA GLU A 120 -12.33 -13.38 -9.92
C GLU A 120 -11.23 -12.97 -8.93
N LYS A 121 -10.50 -11.90 -9.30
CA LYS A 121 -9.43 -11.33 -8.48
C LYS A 121 -10.05 -10.57 -7.30
N ASN A 122 -9.49 -10.79 -6.12
CA ASN A 122 -9.87 -10.17 -4.87
C ASN A 122 -8.65 -9.50 -4.22
N ILE A 123 -8.91 -8.60 -3.27
CA ILE A 123 -7.87 -7.94 -2.48
C ILE A 123 -8.05 -8.30 -1.01
N PHE A 124 -7.03 -8.94 -0.45
CA PHE A 124 -6.90 -9.11 0.99
C PHE A 124 -6.14 -7.94 1.59
N LYS A 125 -6.57 -7.48 2.75
CA LYS A 125 -6.02 -6.29 3.43
C LYS A 125 -5.56 -6.65 4.83
N ALA A 126 -4.31 -6.33 5.13
CA ALA A 126 -3.74 -6.47 6.46
C ALA A 126 -3.01 -5.21 6.88
N VAL A 127 -2.87 -5.01 8.19
CA VAL A 127 -2.13 -3.90 8.78
C VAL A 127 -1.20 -4.42 9.86
N LYS A 128 0.02 -3.89 9.90
CA LYS A 128 0.99 -4.15 10.97
C LYS A 128 0.97 -2.99 11.95
N THR A 129 0.53 -3.27 13.17
CA THR A 129 0.55 -2.33 14.30
C THR A 129 1.30 -2.99 15.45
N GLY A 130 2.28 -2.31 16.05
CA GLY A 130 3.00 -2.84 17.22
C GLY A 130 3.77 -4.14 16.97
N GLY A 131 4.21 -4.39 15.73
CA GLY A 131 5.00 -5.58 15.37
C GLY A 131 4.18 -6.78 14.89
N SER A 132 2.87 -6.83 15.16
CA SER A 132 1.97 -7.90 14.74
C SER A 132 1.11 -7.51 13.54
N TRP A 133 0.86 -8.46 12.64
CA TRP A 133 -0.10 -8.32 11.55
C TRP A 133 -1.51 -8.66 12.03
N ARG A 134 -2.49 -7.94 11.50
CA ARG A 134 -3.93 -8.21 11.67
C ARG A 134 -4.67 -7.88 10.38
N GLU A 135 -5.80 -8.54 10.16
CA GLU A 135 -6.70 -8.19 9.06
C GLU A 135 -7.23 -6.77 9.24
N LEU A 136 -7.32 -6.03 8.14
CA LEU A 136 -7.82 -4.67 8.12
C LEU A 136 -9.27 -4.63 7.66
N ASN A 137 -10.18 -4.46 8.61
CA ASN A 137 -11.63 -4.44 8.40
C ASN A 137 -12.25 -3.03 8.47
N ILE A 138 -11.42 -1.99 8.59
CA ILE A 138 -11.89 -0.60 8.72
C ILE A 138 -11.88 0.07 7.34
N ALA A 139 -12.98 0.73 6.99
CA ALA A 139 -13.07 1.52 5.77
C ALA A 139 -12.12 2.73 5.83
N ASN A 140 -11.26 2.85 4.82
CA ASN A 140 -10.33 3.96 4.67
C ASN A 140 -10.26 4.34 3.18
N SER A 141 -10.61 5.58 2.85
CA SER A 141 -10.73 6.05 1.47
C SER A 141 -9.42 5.95 0.68
N GLU A 142 -8.29 6.17 1.32
CA GLU A 142 -6.98 6.07 0.70
C GLU A 142 -6.62 4.61 0.38
N ILE A 143 -6.93 3.69 1.29
CA ILE A 143 -6.76 2.25 1.06
C ILE A 143 -7.70 1.75 -0.04
N SER A 144 -8.92 2.29 -0.12
CA SER A 144 -9.84 1.99 -1.22
C SER A 144 -9.30 2.44 -2.58
N LEU A 145 -8.57 3.57 -2.66
CA LEU A 145 -7.91 3.98 -3.90
C LEU A 145 -6.79 3.00 -4.28
N LEU A 146 -5.97 2.58 -3.31
CA LEU A 146 -4.92 1.59 -3.54
C LEU A 146 -5.49 0.23 -3.98
N GLU A 147 -6.63 -0.16 -3.40
CA GLU A 147 -7.38 -1.37 -3.78
C GLU A 147 -7.84 -1.31 -5.25
N GLN A 148 -8.44 -0.18 -5.66
CA GLN A 148 -8.86 0.04 -7.05
C GLN A 148 -7.69 -0.02 -8.02
N ILE A 149 -6.58 0.65 -7.69
CA ILE A 149 -5.36 0.65 -8.51
C ILE A 149 -4.84 -0.78 -8.68
N LEU A 150 -4.72 -1.53 -7.58
CA LEU A 150 -4.14 -2.87 -7.61
C LEU A 150 -5.06 -3.86 -8.33
N LEU A 151 -6.38 -3.73 -8.21
CA LEU A 151 -7.34 -4.54 -8.97
C LEU A 151 -7.25 -4.28 -10.47
N GLY A 152 -7.21 -3.01 -10.88
CA GLY A 152 -7.34 -2.59 -12.28
C GLY A 152 -6.05 -2.64 -13.11
N ALA A 153 -4.88 -2.89 -12.51
CA ALA A 153 -3.61 -2.93 -13.22
C ALA A 153 -2.68 -4.06 -12.72
N SER A 154 -1.79 -4.53 -13.60
CA SER A 154 -0.64 -5.37 -13.23
C SER A 154 0.49 -4.54 -12.59
N VAL A 155 1.44 -5.22 -11.95
CA VAL A 155 2.60 -4.57 -11.33
C VAL A 155 3.43 -3.81 -12.38
N GLU A 156 3.63 -4.42 -13.54
CA GLU A 156 4.37 -3.81 -14.64
C GLU A 156 3.71 -2.53 -15.16
N VAL A 157 2.40 -2.55 -15.38
CA VAL A 157 1.63 -1.35 -15.78
C VAL A 157 1.81 -0.22 -14.77
N LEU A 158 1.79 -0.53 -13.47
CA LEU A 158 2.01 0.47 -12.42
C LEU A 158 3.43 1.04 -12.44
N PHE A 159 4.46 0.20 -12.69
CA PHE A 159 5.82 0.68 -12.89
C PHE A 159 5.93 1.60 -14.11
N GLN A 160 5.21 1.33 -15.19
CA GLN A 160 5.21 2.19 -16.36
C GLN A 160 4.61 3.58 -16.06
N PHE A 161 3.54 3.67 -15.28
CA PHE A 161 3.01 4.97 -14.81
C PHE A 161 3.96 5.69 -13.85
N TYR A 162 4.71 4.95 -13.03
CA TYR A 162 5.73 5.53 -12.15
C TYR A 162 6.88 6.14 -12.96
N ASN A 163 7.39 5.42 -13.96
CA ASN A 163 8.54 5.78 -14.77
C ASN A 163 8.34 7.07 -15.55
N ARG A 164 9.34 7.97 -15.46
CA ARG A 164 9.34 9.25 -16.17
C ARG A 164 9.49 9.09 -17.68
N TRP A 165 10.30 8.13 -18.12
CA TRP A 165 10.60 7.93 -19.53
C TRP A 165 9.48 7.16 -20.22
N ASN A 166 9.19 7.51 -21.47
CA ASN A 166 8.25 6.76 -22.29
C ASN A 166 8.87 5.44 -22.72
N ASP A 167 8.06 4.39 -22.67
CA ASP A 167 8.43 3.06 -23.16
C ASP A 167 7.67 2.80 -24.46
N PRO A 168 8.34 2.63 -25.62
CA PRO A 168 7.68 2.38 -26.89
C PRO A 168 6.72 1.18 -26.88
N GLU A 169 6.92 0.21 -25.98
CA GLU A 169 6.05 -0.95 -25.84
C GLU A 169 4.72 -0.67 -25.14
N TYR A 170 4.59 0.52 -24.53
CA TYR A 170 3.45 0.98 -23.74
C TYR A 170 2.88 2.33 -24.24
N PRO A 171 2.51 2.45 -25.53
CA PRO A 171 2.14 3.72 -26.14
C PRO A 171 0.88 4.35 -25.52
N ASP A 172 -0.07 3.54 -25.05
CA ASP A 172 -1.29 4.05 -24.41
C ASP A 172 -0.98 4.60 -23.02
N ILE A 173 -0.17 3.89 -22.23
CA ILE A 173 0.27 4.36 -20.92
C ILE A 173 1.06 5.66 -21.06
N ASN A 174 1.98 5.76 -22.03
CA ASN A 174 2.78 6.97 -22.26
C ASN A 174 1.91 8.23 -22.44
N LYS A 175 0.75 8.11 -23.11
CA LYS A 175 -0.19 9.23 -23.28
C LYS A 175 -0.83 9.63 -21.96
N MET A 176 -1.17 8.65 -21.13
CA MET A 176 -1.83 8.84 -19.83
C MET A 176 -0.88 9.24 -18.70
N LYS A 177 0.45 9.15 -18.87
CA LYS A 177 1.43 9.45 -17.80
C LYS A 177 1.24 10.83 -17.20
N LEU A 178 1.00 11.86 -18.02
CA LEU A 178 0.82 13.24 -17.52
C LEU A 178 -0.48 13.41 -16.73
N GLU A 179 -1.50 12.60 -17.01
CA GLU A 179 -2.79 12.65 -16.33
C GLU A 179 -2.69 12.14 -14.89
N VAL A 180 -1.75 11.24 -14.60
CA VAL A 180 -1.58 10.64 -13.27
C VAL A 180 -0.56 11.36 -12.39
N LYS A 181 0.13 12.39 -12.90
CA LYS A 181 1.09 13.18 -12.11
C LYS A 181 0.48 14.45 -11.51
N ASP A 182 1.07 14.94 -10.42
CA ASP A 182 0.81 16.27 -9.89
C ASP A 182 1.66 17.36 -10.58
N GLU A 183 1.55 18.59 -10.09
CA GLU A 183 2.24 19.77 -10.64
C GLU A 183 3.77 19.63 -10.53
N GLU A 184 4.22 18.83 -9.56
CA GLU A 184 5.61 18.53 -9.26
C GLU A 184 6.13 17.27 -9.99
N GLY A 185 5.27 16.59 -10.75
CA GLY A 185 5.62 15.38 -11.51
C GLY A 185 5.63 14.10 -10.69
N ALA A 186 5.15 14.13 -9.44
CA ALA A 186 4.99 12.95 -8.60
C ALA A 186 3.67 12.23 -8.91
N LEU A 187 3.62 10.92 -8.63
CA LEU A 187 2.45 10.09 -8.93
C LEU A 187 1.31 10.41 -7.95
N ASN A 188 0.19 10.90 -8.46
CA ASN A 188 -1.00 11.19 -7.68
C ASN A 188 -1.93 9.98 -7.66
N ILE A 189 -2.05 9.33 -6.49
CA ILE A 189 -2.85 8.10 -6.33
C ILE A 189 -4.32 8.26 -6.73
N LYS A 190 -4.93 9.44 -6.49
CA LYS A 190 -6.33 9.66 -6.82
C LYS A 190 -6.52 9.72 -8.32
N LYS A 191 -5.68 10.49 -9.00
CA LYS A 191 -5.67 10.57 -10.46
C LYS A 191 -5.34 9.21 -11.09
N LEU A 192 -4.38 8.48 -10.51
CA LEU A 192 -4.03 7.13 -10.96
C LEU A 192 -5.21 6.17 -10.83
N ALA A 193 -5.92 6.16 -9.70
CA ALA A 193 -7.10 5.33 -9.52
C ALA A 193 -8.20 5.66 -10.54
N GLU A 194 -8.43 6.94 -10.82
CA GLU A 194 -9.38 7.39 -11.85
C GLU A 194 -8.96 6.91 -13.24
N VAL A 195 -7.70 7.12 -13.64
CA VAL A 195 -7.18 6.68 -14.94
C VAL A 195 -7.24 5.15 -15.08
N VAL A 196 -6.83 4.40 -14.06
CA VAL A 196 -6.87 2.93 -14.07
C VAL A 196 -8.31 2.44 -14.22
N THR A 197 -9.24 2.98 -13.43
CA THR A 197 -10.65 2.58 -13.47
C THR A 197 -11.25 2.86 -14.85
N ASN A 198 -11.06 4.06 -15.38
CA ASN A 198 -11.66 4.49 -16.64
C ASN A 198 -11.05 3.81 -17.88
N ASN A 199 -9.84 3.25 -17.75
CA ASN A 199 -9.10 2.67 -18.87
C ASN A 199 -8.79 1.18 -18.68
N THR A 200 -9.51 0.48 -17.79
CA THR A 200 -9.25 -0.93 -17.44
C THR A 200 -9.07 -1.83 -18.66
N ALA A 201 -9.96 -1.76 -19.66
CA ALA A 201 -9.88 -2.58 -20.87
C ALA A 201 -8.66 -2.27 -21.75
N VAL A 202 -8.14 -1.04 -21.72
CA VAL A 202 -6.91 -0.66 -22.43
C VAL A 202 -5.69 -1.20 -21.68
N LEU A 203 -5.70 -1.10 -20.35
CA LEU A 203 -4.59 -1.53 -19.49
C LEU A 203 -4.42 -3.06 -19.45
N GLN A 204 -5.53 -3.83 -19.50
CA GLN A 204 -5.49 -5.29 -19.48
C GLN A 204 -4.73 -5.91 -20.66
N LYS A 205 -4.53 -5.18 -21.76
CA LYS A 205 -3.71 -5.64 -22.90
C LYS A 205 -2.25 -5.90 -22.52
N TYR A 206 -1.82 -5.34 -21.39
CA TYR A 206 -0.45 -5.39 -20.91
C TYR A 206 -0.28 -6.36 -19.73
N ASP A 207 -1.31 -7.08 -19.29
CA ASP A 207 -1.24 -8.01 -18.15
C ASP A 207 -0.47 -9.32 -18.45
N HIS A 208 0.02 -9.49 -19.68
CA HIS A 208 0.66 -10.71 -20.20
C HIS A 208 1.94 -10.46 -21.00
N LYS A 209 2.48 -9.24 -20.96
CA LYS A 209 3.82 -8.97 -21.49
C LYS A 209 4.89 -9.43 -20.50
#